data_AF-A0A1E7WC77-F1
#
_entry.id   AF-A0A1E7WC77-F1
#
_cell.length_a   1.000
_cell.length_b   1.000
_cell.length_c   1.000
_cell.angle_alpha   90.00
_cell.angle_beta   90.00
_cell.angle_gamma   90.00
#
_symmetry.space_group_name_H-M   'P 1'
#
loop_
_entity.id
_entity.type
_entity.pdbx_description
1 polymer ?
#
loop_
_entity_poly.entity_id
_entity_poly.type
_entity_poly.pdbx_seq_one_letter_code
_entity_poly.pdbx_strand_id
1 'polypeptide(L)' 'MSNFIDMCRTGDAQPEDIDDFIDAWHDNPGSVPLYIFLGMTREEYSSWVENVASLPEILNARDHKPSIA' A
#
# COMPACT_ATOMS: atom_id res chain seq x y z
N MET A 1 -11.22 -5.17 6.57
CA MET A 1 -10.81 -3.90 5.95
C MET A 1 -9.81 -4.25 4.88
N SER A 2 -10.15 -4.01 3.62
CA SER A 2 -9.18 -4.14 2.52
C SER A 2 -8.26 -2.92 2.56
N ASN A 3 -6.95 -3.15 2.52
CA ASN A 3 -5.96 -2.07 2.42
C ASN A 3 -5.66 -1.74 0.94
N PHE A 4 -4.93 -0.66 0.69
CA PHE A 4 -4.57 -0.23 -0.66
C PHE A 4 -3.89 -1.33 -1.49
N ILE A 5 -2.92 -2.05 -0.90
CA ILE A 5 -2.24 -3.16 -1.57
C ILE A 5 -3.24 -4.24 -2.00
N ASP A 6 -4.16 -4.65 -1.12
CA ASP A 6 -5.16 -5.67 -1.44
C ASP A 6 -6.10 -5.21 -2.57
N MET A 7 -6.49 -3.93 -2.56
CA MET A 7 -7.30 -3.34 -3.64
C MET A 7 -6.55 -3.28 -4.98
N CYS A 8 -5.24 -3.03 -4.96
CA CYS A 8 -4.41 -3.12 -6.15
C CYS A 8 -4.34 -4.55 -6.71
N ARG A 9 -4.36 -5.57 -5.84
CA ARG A 9 -4.32 -6.99 -6.26
C ARG A 9 -5.66 -7.46 -6.86
N THR A 10 -6.78 -6.97 -6.34
CA THR A 10 -8.10 -7.30 -6.88
C THR A 10 -8.45 -6.51 -8.14
N GLY A 11 -7.66 -5.48 -8.46
CA GLY A 11 -7.92 -4.55 -9.57
C GLY A 11 -8.94 -3.46 -9.23
N ASP A 12 -9.29 -3.32 -7.94
CA ASP A 12 -10.19 -2.27 -7.44
C ASP A 12 -9.48 -0.91 -7.28
N ALA A 13 -8.14 -0.90 -7.26
CA ALA A 13 -7.31 0.30 -7.24
C ALA A 13 -6.11 0.14 -8.18
N GLN A 14 -5.56 1.26 -8.64
CA GLN A 14 -4.31 1.32 -9.38
C GLN A 14 -3.18 1.91 -8.51
N PRO A 15 -1.91 1.61 -8.82
CA PRO A 15 -0.77 2.20 -8.10
C PRO A 15 -0.77 3.73 -8.12
N GLU A 16 -1.33 4.32 -9.17
CA GLU A 16 -1.49 5.75 -9.39
C GLU A 16 -2.58 6.38 -8.49
N ASP A 17 -3.51 5.59 -7.97
CA ASP A 17 -4.52 6.06 -7.01
C ASP A 17 -3.94 6.26 -5.60
N ILE A 18 -2.67 5.90 -5.35
CA ILE A 18 -2.06 5.96 -4.02
C ILE A 18 -2.14 7.37 -3.40
N ASP A 19 -2.04 8.41 -4.23
CA ASP A 19 -2.13 9.81 -3.77
C ASP A 19 -3.54 10.11 -3.20
N ASP A 20 -4.60 9.61 -3.83
CA ASP A 20 -5.98 9.74 -3.33
C ASP A 20 -6.17 9.02 -1.99
N PHE A 21 -5.52 7.87 -1.81
CA PHE A 21 -5.55 7.13 -0.54
C PHE A 21 -4.79 7.86 0.58
N ILE A 22 -3.67 8.50 0.25
CA ILE A 22 -2.93 9.33 1.20
C ILE A 22 -3.75 10.54 1.59
N ASP A 23 -4.36 11.23 0.63
CA ASP A 23 -5.24 12.38 0.88
C ASP A 23 -6.43 11.97 1.77
N ALA A 24 -7.08 10.84 1.48
CA ALA A 24 -8.14 10.30 2.33
C ALA A 24 -7.68 9.98 3.76
N TRP A 25 -6.44 9.47 3.91
CA TRP A 25 -5.84 9.26 5.24
C TRP A 25 -5.50 10.57 5.94
N HIS A 26 -5.09 11.62 5.20
CA HIS A 26 -4.83 12.96 5.75
C HIS A 26 -6.12 13.67 6.18
N ASP A 27 -7.22 13.48 5.47
CA ASP A 27 -8.54 14.06 5.78
C ASP A 27 -9.17 13.40 7.01
N ASN A 28 -8.97 12.09 7.17
CA ASN A 28 -9.44 11.35 8.34
C ASN A 28 -8.35 10.41 8.85
N PRO A 29 -7.32 10.94 9.53
CA PRO A 29 -6.25 10.13 10.10
C PRO A 29 -6.85 9.34 11.24
N GLY A 30 -7.20 8.09 10.95
CA GLY A 30 -7.63 7.14 11.98
C GLY A 30 -6.51 6.89 13.00
N SER A 31 -6.70 5.94 13.90
CA SER A 31 -5.67 5.58 14.89
C SER A 31 -4.53 4.73 14.32
N VAL A 32 -4.50 4.50 13.00
CA VAL A 32 -3.51 3.65 12.34
C VAL A 32 -2.51 4.49 11.53
N PRO A 33 -1.22 4.13 11.55
CA PRO A 33 -0.24 4.74 10.68
C PRO A 33 -0.54 4.53 9.19
N LEU A 34 -0.09 5.46 8.34
CA LEU A 34 -0.27 5.39 6.88
C LEU A 34 0.21 4.06 6.29
N TYR A 35 1.37 3.54 6.71
CA TYR A 35 1.87 2.25 6.21
C TYR A 35 0.91 1.08 6.51
N ILE A 36 0.24 1.10 7.68
CA ILE A 36 -0.78 0.09 8.01
C ILE A 36 -2.04 0.29 7.16
N PHE A 37 -2.43 1.54 6.92
CA PHE A 37 -3.57 1.87 6.07
C PHE A 37 -3.37 1.44 4.61
N LEU A 38 -2.18 1.72 4.06
CA LEU A 38 -1.79 1.25 2.73
C LEU A 38 -1.59 -0.26 2.69
N GLY A 39 -1.33 -0.88 3.84
CA GLY A 39 -1.09 -2.31 3.98
C GLY A 39 0.37 -2.71 3.91
N MET A 40 1.31 -1.76 3.77
CA MET A 40 2.75 -2.00 3.70
C MET A 40 3.36 -2.36 5.07
N THR A 41 4.50 -3.05 5.07
CA THR A 41 5.35 -3.13 6.27
C THR A 41 6.11 -1.83 6.46
N ARG A 42 6.73 -1.65 7.62
CA ARG A 42 7.53 -0.45 7.90
C ARG A 42 8.73 -0.34 6.97
N GLU A 43 9.32 -1.46 6.59
CA GLU A 43 10.49 -1.55 5.71
C GLU A 43 10.13 -1.23 4.26
N GLU A 44 9.01 -1.77 3.78
CA GLU A 44 8.47 -1.46 2.44
C GLU A 44 8.11 0.02 2.36
N TYR A 45 7.43 0.55 3.38
CA TYR A 45 7.10 1.96 3.45
C TYR A 45 8.35 2.84 3.48
N SER A 46 9.39 2.47 4.25
CA SER A 46 10.66 3.20 4.26
C SER A 46 11.29 3.23 2.87
N SER A 47 11.31 2.09 2.18
CA SER A 47 11.87 1.97 0.83
C SER A 47 11.08 2.80 -0.19
N TRP A 48 9.76 2.82 -0.06
CA TRP A 48 8.88 3.65 -0.88
C TRP A 48 9.05 5.14 -0.64
N VAL A 49 9.19 5.56 0.62
CA VAL A 49 9.48 6.96 0.97
C VAL A 49 10.85 7.41 0.44
N GLU A 50 11.84 6.52 0.46
CA GLU A 50 13.16 6.77 -0.13
C GLU A 50 13.11 6.80 -1.67
N ASN A 51 12.28 5.95 -2.28
CA ASN A 51 12.13 5.84 -3.73
C ASN A 51 10.68 5.51 -4.12
N VAL A 52 9.92 6.52 -4.54
CA VAL A 52 8.51 6.38 -4.94
C VAL A 52 8.32 5.39 -6.09
N ALA A 53 9.32 5.25 -6.97
CA ALA A 53 9.28 4.30 -8.09
C ALA A 53 9.36 2.83 -7.66
N SER A 54 9.62 2.53 -6.38
CA SER A 54 9.61 1.17 -5.85
C SER A 54 8.20 0.64 -5.54
N LEU A 55 7.16 1.49 -5.59
CA LEU A 55 5.77 1.08 -5.31
C LEU A 55 5.31 -0.12 -6.17
N PRO A 56 5.51 -0.13 -7.51
CA PRO A 56 5.16 -1.27 -8.34
C PRO A 56 5.92 -2.54 -7.96
N GLU A 57 7.16 -2.44 -7.48
CA GLU A 57 7.94 -3.60 -7.03
C GLU A 57 7.37 -4.20 -5.74
N ILE A 58 6.99 -3.34 -4.78
CA ILE A 58 6.33 -3.75 -3.53
C ILE A 58 5.00 -4.45 -3.83
N LEU A 59 4.20 -3.89 -4.74
CA LEU A 59 2.94 -4.49 -5.18
C LEU A 59 3.15 -5.87 -5.83
N ASN A 60 4.10 -5.97 -6.77
CA ASN A 60 4.43 -7.24 -7.42
C ASN A 60 4.92 -8.31 -6.42
N ALA A 61 5.78 -7.93 -5.48
CA ALA A 61 6.31 -8.84 -4.46
C ALA A 61 5.22 -9.42 -3.56
N ARG A 62 4.15 -8.66 -3.33
CA ARG A 62 3.01 -9.06 -2.51
C ARG A 62 1.95 -9.84 -3.28
N ASP A 63 1.82 -9.59 -4.57
CA ASP A 63 1.01 -10.44 -5.44
C ASP A 63 1.57 -11.86 -5.52
N HIS A 64 2.90 -11.97 -5.51
CA HIS A 64 3.64 -13.23 -5.64
C HIS A 64 3.90 -13.98 -4.34
N LYS A 65 3.46 -13.50 -3.16
CA LYS A 65 3.50 -14.33 -1.95
C LYS A 65 2.33 -15.30 -1.98
N PRO A 66 2.56 -16.60 -2.27
CA PRO A 66 1.51 -17.58 -2.05
C PRO A 66 1.30 -17.67 -0.54
N SER A 67 0.03 -17.78 -0.15
CA SER A 67 -0.35 -18.28 1.15
C SER A 67 0.45 -19.56 1.43
N ILE A 68 1.40 -19.48 2.37
CA ILE A 68 2.02 -20.66 2.97
C ILE A 68 1.14 -21.03 4.17
N ALA A 69 0.20 -21.95 3.95
CA ALA A 69 -0.31 -22.89 4.94
C ALA A 69 -0.98 -24.06 4.21
#